data_AF-A0A2V5USG3-F1
#
_entry.id   AF-A0A2V5USG3-F1
#
_cell.length_a   1.000
_cell.length_b   1.000
_cell.length_c   1.000
_cell.angle_alpha   90.00
_cell.angle_beta   90.00
_cell.angle_gamma   90.00
#
_symmetry.space_group_name_H-M   'P 1'
#
loop_
_entity.id
_entity.type
_entity.pdbx_description
1 polymer ?
#
loop_
_entity_poly.entity_id
_entity_poly.type
_entity_poly.pdbx_seq_one_letter_code
_entity_poly.pdbx_strand_id
1 'polypeptide(L)' 'MTKTISKVGNSQGIIFDAALMDLARLKLGDEVTVTVHEGGSIVLTPVRPAIGPKTAAAAAKRLIKKNSALFKRLA' A
#
# COMPACT_ATOMS: atom_id res chain seq x y z
N MET A 1 3.74 -1.99 19.44
CA MET A 1 4.81 -0.96 19.54
C MET A 1 4.18 0.35 19.97
N THR A 2 4.83 1.12 20.84
CA THR A 2 4.33 2.43 21.29
C THR A 2 5.12 3.53 20.58
N LYS A 3 4.43 4.53 20.04
CA LYS A 3 5.03 5.72 19.45
C LYS A 3 4.52 6.96 20.18
N THR A 4 5.37 7.96 20.30
CA THR A 4 5.01 9.24 20.92
C THR A 4 4.69 10.26 19.83
N ILE A 5 3.60 11.00 20.00
CA ILE A 5 3.30 12.16 19.15
C ILE A 5 4.29 13.27 19.50
N SER A 6 5.01 13.77 18.49
CA SER A 6 5.97 14.86 18.63
C SER A 6 5.58 16.06 17.79
N LYS A 7 6.13 17.23 18.12
CA LYS A 7 5.98 18.43 17.31
C LYS A 7 6.74 18.27 15.99
N VAL A 8 6.09 18.56 14.87
CA VAL A 8 6.66 18.58 13.52
C VAL A 8 6.33 19.94 12.90
N GLY A 9 7.28 20.88 12.98
CA GLY A 9 7.02 22.28 12.61
C GLY A 9 5.89 22.88 13.46
N ASN A 10 4.81 23.31 12.81
CA ASN A 10 3.60 23.84 13.47
C ASN A 10 2.52 22.77 13.73
N SER A 11 2.80 21.50 13.44
CA SER A 11 1.85 20.39 13.57
C SER A 11 2.32 19.37 14.60
N GLN A 12 1.49 18.36 14.84
CA GLN A 12 1.80 17.19 15.64
C GLN A 12 1.86 15.98 14.71
N GLY A 13 2.89 15.15 14.88
CA GLY A 13 3.11 13.99 14.02
C GLY A 13 3.54 12.76 14.81
N ILE A 14 3.35 11.60 14.19
CA ILE A 14 3.90 10.33 14.65
C ILE A 14 4.99 9.93 13.65
N ILE A 15 6.20 9.65 14.15
CA ILE A 15 7.32 9.24 13.30
C ILE A 15 7.29 7.72 13.13
N PHE A 16 7.10 7.25 11.90
CA PHE A 16 7.23 5.83 11.56
C PHE A 16 8.69 5.50 11.29
N ASP A 17 9.18 4.45 11.95
CA ASP A 17 10.51 3.90 11.64
C ASP A 17 10.43 2.98 10.41
N ALA A 18 11.60 2.62 9.86
CA ALA A 18 11.67 1.76 8.69
C ALA A 18 10.96 0.41 8.91
N ALA A 19 11.10 -0.19 10.10
CA ALA A 19 10.49 -1.48 10.40
C ALA A 19 8.96 -1.44 10.38
N LEU A 20 8.35 -0.38 10.92
CA LEU A 20 6.90 -0.17 10.85
C LEU A 20 6.44 0.11 9.41
N MET A 21 7.19 0.92 8.66
CA MET A 21 6.87 1.20 7.25
C MET A 21 6.87 -0.08 6.42
N ASP A 22 7.88 -0.94 6.61
CA ASP A 22 7.99 -2.24 5.94
C ASP A 22 6.85 -3.18 6.34
N LEU A 23 6.54 -3.27 7.64
CA LEU A 23 5.45 -4.11 8.15
C LEU A 23 4.09 -3.67 7.59
N ALA A 24 3.85 -2.37 7.52
CA ALA A 24 2.63 -1.78 6.97
C ALA A 24 2.60 -1.75 5.43
N ARG A 25 3.70 -2.13 4.76
CA ARG A 25 3.87 -2.06 3.31
C ARG A 25 3.60 -0.64 2.76
N LEU A 26 4.17 0.35 3.45
CA LEU A 26 4.13 1.77 3.12
C LEU A 26 5.51 2.23 2.65
N LYS A 27 5.53 3.23 1.79
CA LYS A 27 6.75 3.95 1.40
C LYS A 27 6.52 5.46 1.45
N LEU A 28 7.61 6.23 1.39
CA LEU A 28 7.54 7.69 1.29
C LEU A 28 6.72 8.10 0.06
N GLY A 29 5.78 9.02 0.26
CA GLY A 29 4.88 9.52 -0.77
C GLY A 29 3.61 8.69 -0.98
N ASP A 30 3.42 7.57 -0.27
CA ASP A 30 2.14 6.87 -0.29
C ASP A 30 1.06 7.72 0.40
N GLU A 31 -0.13 7.74 -0.20
CA GLU A 31 -1.32 8.31 0.43
C GLU A 31 -1.98 7.28 1.36
N VAL A 32 -2.53 7.77 2.47
CA VAL A 32 -3.27 6.94 3.43
C VAL A 32 -4.62 7.56 3.74
N THR A 33 -5.66 6.74 3.77
CA THR A 33 -6.95 7.12 4.35
C THR A 33 -6.84 7.03 5.87
N VAL A 34 -7.29 8.09 6.55
CA VAL A 34 -7.34 8.15 8.02
C VAL A 34 -8.78 7.96 8.46
N THR A 35 -9.04 6.92 9.26
CA THR A 35 -10.35 6.67 9.86
C THR A 35 -10.24 6.73 11.37
N VAL A 36 -11.12 7.50 12.00
CA VAL A 36 -11.23 7.59 13.45
C VAL A 36 -12.45 6.80 13.89
N HIS A 37 -12.24 5.79 14.71
CA HIS A 37 -13.32 4.95 15.24
C HIS A 37 -13.76 5.46 16.63
N GLU A 38 -15.00 5.15 17.00
CA GLU A 38 -15.49 5.31 18.36
C GLU A 38 -14.56 4.54 19.32
N GLY A 39 -14.08 5.21 20.37
CA GLY A 39 -13.01 4.71 21.24
C GLY A 39 -11.62 5.30 20.95
N GLY A 40 -11.50 6.21 19.97
CA GLY A 40 -10.27 6.99 19.73
C GLY A 40 -9.19 6.26 18.95
N SER A 41 -9.49 5.09 18.39
CA SER A 41 -8.57 4.37 17.52
C SER A 41 -8.46 5.05 16.16
N ILE A 42 -7.23 5.25 15.70
CA ILE A 42 -6.93 5.78 14.37
C ILE A 42 -6.42 4.62 13.51
N VAL A 43 -7.11 4.36 12.40
CA VAL A 43 -6.71 3.37 11.40
C VAL A 43 -6.19 4.09 10.16
N LEU A 44 -4.98 3.73 9.75
CA LEU A 44 -4.33 4.23 8.54
C LEU A 44 -4.37 3.14 7.47
N THR A 45 -5.06 3.38 6.38
CA THR A 45 -5.18 2.42 5.26
C THR A 45 -4.48 2.97 4.01
N PRO A 46 -3.50 2.28 3.43
CA PRO A 46 -2.83 2.74 2.21
C PRO A 46 -3.83 2.87 1.04
N VAL A 47 -3.79 4.00 0.34
CA VAL A 47 -4.52 4.20 -0.92
C VAL A 47 -3.71 3.54 -2.04
N ARG A 48 -4.13 2.34 -2.45
CA ARG A 48 -3.46 1.62 -3.54
C ARG A 48 -4.03 2.06 -4.88
N PRO A 49 -3.20 2.53 -5.84
CA PRO A 49 -3.68 2.80 -7.18
C PRO A 49 -4.21 1.51 -7.81
N ALA A 50 -5.51 1.46 -8.06
CA ALA A 50 -6.12 0.36 -8.78
C ALA A 50 -5.87 0.55 -10.28
N ILE A 51 -5.29 -0.45 -10.94
CA ILE A 51 -5.25 -0.46 -12.41
C ILE A 51 -6.67 -0.69 -12.93
N GLY A 52 -7.08 0.11 -13.91
CA GLY A 52 -8.38 -0.08 -14.55
C GLY A 52 -8.48 -1.45 -15.25
N PRO A 53 -9.69 -2.02 -15.40
CA PRO A 53 -9.88 -3.35 -15.99
C PRO A 53 -9.23 -3.53 -17.38
N LYS A 54 -9.25 -2.49 -18.21
CA LYS A 54 -8.61 -2.51 -19.54
C LYS A 54 -7.10 -2.69 -19.46
N THR A 55 -6.45 -1.93 -18.58
CA THR A 55 -5.01 -2.00 -18.36
C THR A 55 -4.62 -3.35 -17.75
N ALA A 56 -5.42 -3.86 -16.81
CA ALA A 56 -5.24 -5.18 -16.23
C ALA A 56 -5.32 -6.28 -17.30
N ALA A 57 -6.36 -6.29 -18.13
CA ALA A 57 -6.55 -7.27 -19.18
C ALA A 57 -5.42 -7.24 -20.23
N ALA A 58 -4.99 -6.05 -20.64
CA ALA A 58 -3.87 -5.89 -21.57
C ALA A 58 -2.56 -6.42 -20.99
N ALA A 59 -2.27 -6.09 -19.72
CA ALA A 59 -1.10 -6.60 -19.02
C ALA A 59 -1.14 -8.12 -18.88
N ALA A 60 -2.29 -8.69 -18.50
CA ALA A 60 -2.50 -10.13 -18.37
C ALA A 60 -2.29 -10.84 -19.72
N LYS A 61 -2.91 -10.36 -20.81
CA LYS A 61 -2.74 -10.93 -22.16
C LYS A 61 -1.27 -10.91 -22.59
N ARG A 62 -0.55 -9.81 -22.32
CA ARG A 62 0.89 -9.70 -22.61
C ARG A 62 1.70 -10.71 -21.82
N LEU A 63 1.43 -10.86 -20.52
CA LEU A 63 2.12 -11.81 -19.64
C LEU A 63 1.86 -13.27 -20.05
N ILE A 64 0.62 -13.61 -20.37
CA ILE A 64 0.25 -14.95 -20.88
C ILE A 64 0.97 -15.24 -22.18
N LYS A 65 0.97 -14.30 -23.14
CA LYS A 65 1.66 -14.48 -24.43
C LYS A 65 3.17 -14.70 -24.23
N LYS A 66 3.80 -13.85 -23.42
CA LYS A 66 5.25 -13.92 -23.13
C LYS A 66 5.66 -15.23 -22.48
N ASN A 67 4.82 -15.79 -21.60
CA ASN A 67 5.09 -17.03 -20.86
C ASN A 67 4.31 -18.24 -21.40
N SER A 68 3.86 -18.20 -22.66
CA SER A 68 2.95 -19.19 -23.22
C SER A 68 3.48 -20.63 -23.17
N ALA A 69 4.79 -20.83 -23.38
CA ALA A 69 5.42 -22.14 -23.27
C ALA A 69 5.40 -22.68 -21.83
N LEU A 70 5.60 -21.82 -20.82
CA LEU A 70 5.49 -22.19 -19.41
C LEU A 70 4.05 -22.56 -19.06
N PHE A 71 3.09 -21.71 -19.43
CA PHE A 71 1.68 -21.97 -19.16
C PHE A 71 1.18 -23.26 -19.84
N LYS A 72 1.65 -23.57 -21.06
CA LYS A 72 1.35 -24.84 -21.74
C LYS A 72 1.91 -26.08 -21.03
N ARG A 73 2.98 -25.94 -20.24
CA ARG A 73 3.57 -27.05 -19.47
C ARG A 73 2.89 -27.27 -18.12
N LEU A 74 2.16 -26.26 -17.64
CA LEU A 74 1.46 -26.27 -16.35
C LEU A 74 -0.03 -26.63 -16.47
N ALA A 75 -0.56 -26.62 -17.70
CA ALA A 75 -1.92 -27.07 -18.04
C ALA A 75 -1.92 -28.56 -18.33
#